data_AF-W5J4T7-F1
#
_entry.id   AF-W5J4T7-F1
#
_cell.length_a   1.000
_cell.length_b   1.000
_cell.length_c   1.000
_cell.angle_alpha   90.00
_cell.angle_beta   90.00
_cell.angle_gamma   90.00
#
_symmetry.space_group_name_H-M   'P 1'
#
loop_
_entity.id
_entity.type
_entity.pdbx_description
1 polymer ?
#
loop_
_entity_poly.entity_id
_entity_poly.type
_entity_poly.pdbx_seq_one_letter_code
_entity_poly.pdbx_strand_id
1 'polypeptide(L)'
;MRFQIGLPSTMENKENTRPFVIREGDDSDQSDGPICYRDEDADRAAKIARKESLSIKLALRPDRQELINRNILQLQSDNEKQESKEAIGARLIRRLSMRPTAEELVERNILKTQSPAEEKKQKEEKKRYLLRKLSFRPTVDELKEKKIIRFNDYIEVTQAHDYDRRADKPWTRLTPKDKAAIRKELNEFKSSEMAVHEGSRHLTRFHRP
;
A
#
# COMPACT_ATOMS: atom_id res chain seq x y z
N MET A 1 -9.87 -22.99 24.26
CA MET A 1 -10.65 -22.62 23.07
C MET A 1 -10.53 -23.74 22.06
N ARG A 2 -11.59 -24.52 21.85
CA ARG A 2 -11.64 -25.59 20.83
C ARG A 2 -12.35 -25.01 19.60
N PHE A 3 -11.67 -24.96 18.46
CA PHE A 3 -12.27 -24.55 17.20
C PHE A 3 -13.01 -25.74 16.59
N GLN A 4 -14.34 -25.66 16.60
CA GLN A 4 -15.22 -26.63 15.94
C GLN A 4 -15.47 -26.13 14.52
N ILE A 5 -14.81 -26.73 13.53
CA ILE A 5 -15.10 -26.48 12.11
C ILE A 5 -16.22 -27.45 11.72
N GLY A 6 -17.44 -26.93 11.61
CA GLY A 6 -18.56 -27.67 11.04
C GLY A 6 -18.44 -27.69 9.51
N LEU A 7 -18.23 -28.86 8.94
CA LEU A 7 -18.35 -29.09 7.50
C LEU A 7 -19.80 -29.47 7.17
N PRO A 8 -20.44 -28.84 6.17
CA PRO A 8 -21.76 -29.26 5.72
C PRO A 8 -21.65 -30.56 4.92
N SER A 9 -22.34 -31.59 5.42
CA SER A 9 -22.66 -32.82 4.72
C SER A 9 -23.61 -32.52 3.56
N THR A 10 -23.15 -32.63 2.32
CA THR A 10 -24.02 -32.89 1.17
C THR A 10 -23.24 -33.64 0.09
N MET A 11 -23.94 -34.59 -0.53
CA MET A 11 -23.56 -35.42 -1.68
C MET A 11 -22.76 -36.67 -1.29
N GLU A 12 -23.50 -37.77 -1.10
CA GLU A 12 -22.96 -39.13 -1.09
C GLU A 12 -22.14 -39.35 -2.37
N ASN A 13 -20.81 -39.33 -2.24
CA ASN A 13 -19.89 -39.77 -3.29
C ASN A 13 -20.03 -41.29 -3.48
N LYS A 14 -20.99 -41.70 -4.32
CA LYS A 14 -21.22 -43.09 -4.74
C LYS A 14 -20.15 -43.62 -5.70
N GLU A 15 -19.11 -42.83 -6.01
CA GLU A 15 -18.07 -43.21 -6.98
C GLU A 15 -17.02 -44.19 -6.44
N ASN A 16 -16.97 -44.44 -5.12
CA ASN A 16 -15.94 -45.29 -4.51
C ASN A 16 -16.49 -46.56 -3.81
N THR A 17 -17.68 -47.02 -4.22
CA THR A 17 -18.17 -48.35 -3.80
C THR A 17 -17.18 -49.41 -4.25
N ARG A 18 -16.51 -50.04 -3.29
CA ARG A 18 -15.61 -51.19 -3.49
C ARG A 18 -16.29 -52.20 -4.42
N PRO A 19 -15.62 -52.74 -5.45
CA PRO A 19 -16.21 -53.79 -6.25
C PRO A 19 -16.61 -54.94 -5.33
N PHE A 20 -17.85 -55.40 -5.45
CA PHE A 20 -18.37 -56.55 -4.74
C PHE A 20 -17.43 -57.73 -4.99
N VAL A 21 -16.73 -58.16 -3.94
CA VAL A 21 -15.87 -59.36 -3.97
C VAL A 21 -16.83 -60.53 -4.06
N ILE A 22 -16.95 -61.11 -5.26
CA ILE A 22 -17.66 -62.37 -5.45
C ILE A 22 -16.85 -63.42 -4.69
N ARG A 23 -17.41 -63.90 -3.58
CA ARG A 23 -16.87 -65.03 -2.84
C ARG A 23 -17.19 -66.27 -3.68
N GLU A 24 -16.16 -66.86 -4.28
CA GLU A 24 -16.22 -68.19 -4.90
C GLU A 24 -16.77 -69.17 -3.86
N GLY A 25 -18.01 -69.61 -4.08
CA GLY A 25 -18.61 -70.73 -3.36
C GLY A 25 -18.28 -71.99 -4.13
N ASP A 26 -17.48 -72.85 -3.52
CA ASP A 26 -17.34 -74.26 -3.88
C ASP A 26 -18.69 -74.93 -3.62
N ASP A 27 -19.38 -75.37 -4.68
CA ASP A 27 -20.28 -76.50 -4.59
C ASP A 27 -20.39 -77.21 -5.94
N SER A 28 -20.10 -78.51 -5.90
CA SER A 28 -20.19 -79.42 -7.03
C SER A 28 -21.60 -79.98 -7.09
N ASP A 29 -22.33 -79.84 -8.19
CA ASP A 29 -23.17 -80.95 -8.65
C ASP A 29 -23.54 -80.88 -10.14
N GLN A 30 -23.63 -82.07 -10.70
CA GLN A 30 -23.72 -82.41 -12.11
C GLN A 30 -25.17 -82.29 -12.58
N SER A 31 -25.48 -81.31 -13.43
CA SER A 31 -26.78 -81.20 -14.09
C SER A 31 -26.59 -80.92 -15.57
N ASP A 32 -26.80 -81.95 -16.39
CA ASP A 32 -26.80 -81.94 -17.85
C ASP A 32 -28.12 -81.31 -18.36
N GLY A 33 -28.36 -80.06 -17.95
CA GLY A 33 -29.47 -79.24 -18.43
C GLY A 33 -29.17 -78.68 -19.81
N PRO A 34 -30.20 -78.34 -20.62
CA PRO A 34 -29.97 -77.70 -21.92
C PRO A 34 -29.08 -76.48 -21.71
N ILE A 35 -28.00 -76.35 -22.48
CA ILE A 35 -27.12 -75.18 -22.46
C ILE A 35 -28.03 -73.96 -22.56
N CYS A 36 -28.25 -73.27 -21.44
CA CYS A 36 -28.92 -71.98 -21.44
C CYS A 36 -27.97 -71.10 -22.22
N TYR A 37 -28.34 -70.78 -23.47
CA TYR A 37 -27.59 -69.85 -24.31
C TYR A 37 -27.41 -68.61 -23.45
N ARG A 38 -26.20 -68.47 -22.90
CA ARG A 38 -25.67 -67.34 -22.14
C ARG A 38 -26.49 -66.11 -22.49
N ASP A 39 -27.17 -65.49 -21.52
CA ASP A 39 -28.01 -64.31 -21.75
C ASP A 39 -27.16 -63.23 -22.43
N GLU A 40 -27.05 -63.29 -23.75
CA GLU A 40 -26.21 -62.44 -24.58
C GLU A 40 -26.61 -60.98 -24.32
N ASP A 41 -27.88 -60.76 -23.98
CA ASP A 41 -28.46 -59.47 -23.62
C ASP A 41 -28.04 -58.96 -22.24
N ALA A 42 -27.88 -59.80 -21.21
CA ALA A 42 -27.38 -59.38 -19.89
C ALA A 42 -25.89 -59.06 -19.94
N ASP A 43 -25.13 -59.89 -20.66
CA ASP A 43 -23.71 -59.66 -20.92
C ASP A 43 -23.50 -58.42 -21.79
N ARG A 44 -24.41 -58.16 -22.75
CA ARG A 44 -24.44 -56.94 -23.56
C ARG A 44 -24.80 -55.72 -22.74
N ALA A 45 -25.76 -55.79 -21.82
CA ALA A 45 -26.10 -54.71 -20.90
C ALA A 45 -24.92 -54.37 -19.97
N ALA A 46 -24.22 -55.37 -19.43
CA ALA A 46 -23.01 -55.16 -18.63
C ALA A 46 -21.87 -54.54 -19.45
N LYS A 47 -21.69 -54.96 -20.70
CA LYS A 47 -20.73 -54.35 -21.65
C LYS A 47 -21.09 -52.88 -21.93
N ILE A 48 -22.38 -52.57 -22.09
CA ILE A 48 -22.86 -51.19 -22.31
C ILE A 48 -22.62 -50.33 -21.07
N ALA A 49 -23.01 -50.79 -19.88
CA ALA A 49 -22.80 -50.06 -18.63
C ALA A 49 -21.30 -49.81 -18.35
N ARG A 50 -20.44 -50.79 -18.63
CA ARG A 50 -18.98 -50.64 -18.52
C ARG A 50 -18.44 -49.60 -19.51
N LYS A 51 -18.94 -49.61 -20.76
CA LYS A 51 -18.58 -48.63 -21.80
C LYS A 51 -19.04 -47.22 -21.42
N GLU A 52 -20.25 -47.08 -20.88
CA GLU A 52 -20.80 -45.81 -20.43
C GLU A 52 -20.03 -45.25 -19.23
N SER A 53 -19.76 -46.06 -18.20
CA SER A 53 -18.92 -45.66 -17.06
C SER A 53 -17.50 -45.23 -17.47
N LEU A 54 -16.88 -45.97 -18.40
CA LEU A 54 -15.57 -45.60 -18.94
C LEU A 54 -15.63 -44.27 -19.71
N SER A 55 -16.69 -44.04 -20.49
CA SER A 55 -16.85 -42.79 -21.26
C SER A 55 -16.93 -41.56 -20.35
N ILE A 56 -17.64 -41.66 -19.22
CA ILE A 56 -17.73 -40.58 -18.22
C ILE A 56 -16.36 -40.30 -17.60
N LYS A 57 -15.61 -41.34 -17.22
CA LYS A 57 -14.25 -41.20 -16.64
C LYS A 57 -13.25 -40.58 -17.62
N LEU A 58 -13.38 -40.87 -18.90
CA LEU A 58 -12.53 -40.26 -19.93
C LEU A 58 -12.90 -38.79 -20.19
N ALA A 59 -14.20 -38.45 -20.16
CA ALA A 59 -14.67 -37.08 -20.31
C ALA A 59 -14.23 -36.18 -19.13
N LEU A 60 -14.16 -36.75 -17.93
CA LEU A 60 -13.71 -36.07 -16.71
C LEU A 60 -12.20 -36.22 -16.44
N ARG A 61 -11.42 -36.73 -17.40
CA ARG A 61 -9.99 -36.94 -17.23
C ARG A 61 -9.27 -35.58 -17.13
N PRO A 62 -8.52 -35.32 -16.05
CA PRO A 62 -7.71 -34.11 -15.93
C PRO A 62 -6.66 -34.04 -17.03
N ASP A 63 -6.35 -32.81 -17.47
CA ASP A 63 -5.28 -32.61 -18.44
C ASP A 63 -3.91 -32.95 -17.85
N ARG A 64 -2.96 -33.34 -18.70
CA ARG A 64 -1.59 -33.67 -18.29
C ARG A 64 -0.96 -32.53 -17.51
N GLN A 65 -1.20 -31.29 -17.92
CA GLN A 65 -0.67 -30.12 -17.21
C GLN A 65 -1.26 -29.97 -15.81
N GLU A 66 -2.54 -30.31 -15.64
CA GLU A 66 -3.21 -30.27 -14.35
C GLU A 66 -2.65 -31.31 -13.37
N LEU A 67 -2.33 -32.51 -13.87
CA LEU A 67 -1.67 -33.55 -13.09
C LEU A 67 -0.24 -33.17 -12.68
N ILE A 68 0.49 -32.45 -13.54
CA ILE A 68 1.82 -31.90 -13.22
C ILE A 68 1.70 -30.81 -12.15
N ASN A 69 0.74 -29.89 -12.28
CA ASN A 69 0.50 -28.82 -11.31
C ASN A 69 0.09 -29.38 -9.94
N ARG A 70 -0.66 -30.49 -9.92
CA ARG A 70 -1.00 -31.24 -8.69
C ARG A 70 0.14 -32.13 -8.19
N ASN A 71 1.30 -32.12 -8.84
CA ASN A 71 2.48 -32.93 -8.52
C ASN A 71 2.22 -34.44 -8.52
N ILE A 72 1.24 -34.90 -9.31
CA ILE A 72 0.96 -36.32 -9.54
C ILE A 72 1.91 -36.86 -10.62
N LEU A 73 2.17 -36.05 -11.66
CA LEU A 73 3.18 -36.35 -12.69
C LEU A 73 4.39 -35.44 -12.48
N GLN A 74 5.53 -36.03 -12.17
CA GLN A 74 6.78 -35.31 -11.98
C GLN A 74 7.55 -35.25 -13.30
N LEU A 75 7.90 -34.04 -13.75
CA LEU A 75 8.67 -33.82 -14.98
C LEU A 75 10.18 -33.96 -14.79
N GLN A 76 10.66 -33.71 -13.56
CA GLN A 76 12.08 -33.73 -13.24
C GLN A 76 12.54 -35.15 -12.95
N SER A 77 13.75 -35.47 -13.40
CA SER A 77 14.47 -36.68 -12.99
C SER A 77 14.84 -36.62 -11.51
N ASP A 78 15.07 -37.77 -10.89
CA ASP A 78 15.45 -37.81 -9.47
C ASP A 78 16.81 -37.17 -9.21
N ASN A 79 17.72 -37.20 -10.19
CA ASN A 79 19.01 -36.51 -10.10
C ASN A 79 18.84 -34.97 -10.08
N GLU A 80 18.03 -34.41 -11.00
CA GLU A 80 17.76 -32.97 -11.02
C GLU A 80 17.06 -32.49 -9.74
N LYS A 81 16.18 -33.31 -9.16
CA LYS A 81 15.55 -33.00 -7.85
C LYS A 81 16.59 -32.94 -6.75
N GLN A 82 17.52 -33.91 -6.73
CA GLN A 82 18.57 -33.97 -5.71
C GLN A 82 19.51 -32.76 -5.83
N GLU A 83 19.95 -32.42 -7.04
CA GLU A 83 20.77 -31.23 -7.30
C GLU A 83 20.04 -29.94 -6.89
N SER A 84 18.76 -29.80 -7.25
CA SER A 84 17.95 -28.65 -6.85
C SER A 84 17.81 -28.57 -5.32
N LYS A 85 17.62 -29.71 -4.65
CA LYS A 85 17.49 -29.78 -3.19
C LYS A 85 18.80 -29.40 -2.51
N GLU A 86 19.93 -29.87 -3.01
CA GLU A 86 21.26 -29.51 -2.52
C GLU A 86 21.56 -28.02 -2.74
N ALA A 87 21.27 -27.49 -3.92
CA ALA A 87 21.44 -26.07 -4.22
C ALA A 87 20.57 -25.16 -3.34
N ILE A 88 19.32 -25.55 -3.09
CA ILE A 88 18.41 -24.85 -2.16
C ILE A 88 18.95 -24.97 -0.73
N GLY A 89 19.42 -26.15 -0.33
CA GLY A 89 20.01 -26.40 0.99
C GLY A 89 21.22 -25.53 1.26
N ALA A 90 22.18 -25.48 0.33
CA ALA A 90 23.36 -24.63 0.42
C ALA A 90 22.99 -23.14 0.53
N ARG A 91 22.03 -22.69 -0.27
CA ARG A 91 21.53 -21.30 -0.23
C ARG A 91 20.87 -20.97 1.11
N LEU A 92 20.08 -21.91 1.66
CA LEU A 92 19.42 -21.75 2.94
C LEU A 92 20.43 -21.64 4.08
N ILE A 93 21.43 -22.54 4.12
CA ILE A 93 22.50 -22.52 5.13
C ILE A 93 23.20 -21.15 5.15
N ARG A 94 23.58 -20.62 3.97
CA ARG A 94 24.18 -19.29 3.85
C ARG A 94 23.27 -18.16 4.35
N ARG A 95 21.96 -18.23 4.10
CA ARG A 95 21.02 -17.22 4.60
C ARG A 95 20.82 -17.30 6.10
N LEU A 96 20.82 -18.51 6.66
CA LEU A 96 20.68 -18.72 8.09
C LEU A 96 21.93 -18.29 8.86
N SER A 97 23.14 -18.46 8.29
CA SER A 97 24.38 -17.98 8.91
C SER A 97 24.46 -16.46 9.00
N MET A 98 23.80 -15.76 8.08
CA MET A 98 23.75 -14.29 8.04
C MET A 98 22.41 -13.74 8.53
N ARG A 99 21.63 -14.53 9.29
CA ARG A 99 20.29 -14.13 9.72
C ARG A 99 20.40 -13.01 10.77
N PRO A 100 19.82 -11.81 10.52
CA PRO A 100 19.81 -10.72 11.49
C PRO A 100 19.08 -11.10 12.78
N THR A 101 19.45 -10.48 13.89
CA THR A 101 18.77 -10.68 15.16
C THR A 101 17.40 -9.98 15.17
N ALA A 102 16.51 -10.38 16.08
CA ALA A 102 15.21 -9.73 16.19
C ALA A 102 15.34 -8.25 16.59
N GLU A 103 16.30 -7.92 17.47
CA GLU A 103 16.58 -6.56 17.93
C GLU A 103 17.03 -5.67 16.77
N GLU A 104 17.95 -6.14 15.93
CA GLU A 104 18.41 -5.42 14.73
C GLU A 104 17.26 -5.11 13.75
N LEU A 105 16.28 -6.02 13.64
CA LEU A 105 15.10 -5.80 12.81
C LEU A 105 14.15 -4.77 13.43
N VAL A 106 14.06 -4.69 14.76
CA VAL A 106 13.30 -3.66 15.48
C VAL A 106 13.95 -2.30 15.28
N GLU A 107 15.27 -2.20 15.43
CA GLU A 107 16.04 -0.96 15.22
C GLU A 107 15.92 -0.43 13.78
N ARG A 108 15.96 -1.35 12.80
CA ARG A 108 15.71 -1.02 11.39
C ARG A 108 14.23 -0.78 11.06
N ASN A 109 13.35 -0.81 12.06
CA ASN A 109 11.93 -0.54 11.94
C ASN A 109 11.18 -1.54 11.02
N ILE A 110 11.73 -2.75 10.86
CA ILE A 110 11.16 -3.85 10.08
C ILE A 110 10.24 -4.70 10.96
N LEU A 111 10.73 -5.10 12.14
CA LEU A 111 9.93 -5.83 13.13
C LEU A 111 9.27 -4.84 14.09
N LYS A 112 7.94 -4.85 14.16
CA LYS A 112 7.18 -4.01 15.09
C LYS A 112 6.88 -4.81 16.36
N THR A 113 7.21 -4.25 17.52
CA THR A 113 6.93 -4.86 18.82
C THR A 113 5.55 -4.54 19.36
N GLN A 114 4.94 -3.44 18.89
CA GLN A 114 3.67 -2.94 19.35
C GLN A 114 2.51 -3.42 18.46
N SER A 115 1.32 -3.53 19.05
CA SER A 115 0.10 -3.81 18.28
C SER A 115 -0.21 -2.63 17.34
N PRO A 116 -0.79 -2.89 16.14
CA PRO A 116 -1.24 -1.82 15.24
C PRO A 116 -2.19 -0.81 15.92
N ALA A 117 -2.97 -1.27 16.91
CA ALA A 117 -3.86 -0.40 17.69
C ALA A 117 -3.08 0.55 18.63
N GLU A 118 -2.01 0.06 19.25
CA GLU A 118 -1.15 0.83 20.15
C GLU A 118 -0.33 1.86 19.38
N GLU A 119 0.22 1.50 18.21
CA GLU A 119 0.92 2.44 17.33
C GLU A 119 0.00 3.59 16.91
N LYS A 120 -1.26 3.30 16.58
CA LYS A 120 -2.25 4.31 16.21
C LYS A 120 -2.52 5.26 17.38
N LYS A 121 -2.70 4.73 18.60
CA LYS A 121 -2.90 5.53 19.81
C LYS A 121 -1.70 6.43 20.10
N GLN A 122 -0.47 5.91 20.04
CA GLN A 122 0.74 6.70 20.24
C GLN A 122 0.90 7.80 19.18
N LYS A 123 0.55 7.50 17.92
CA LYS A 123 0.57 8.50 16.84
C LYS A 123 -0.46 9.60 17.09
N GLU A 124 -1.65 9.26 17.57
CA GLU A 124 -2.67 10.25 17.93
C GLU A 124 -2.25 11.11 19.12
N GLU A 125 -1.67 10.51 20.16
CA GLU A 125 -1.14 11.23 21.32
C GLU A 125 0.00 12.18 20.92
N LYS A 126 0.94 11.72 20.08
CA LYS A 126 2.00 12.58 19.51
C LYS A 126 1.43 13.72 18.69
N LYS A 127 0.42 13.46 17.85
CA LYS A 127 -0.27 14.49 17.05
C LYS A 127 -0.94 15.52 17.97
N ARG A 128 -1.65 15.07 18.99
CA ARG A 128 -2.33 15.93 19.97
C ARG A 128 -1.34 16.79 20.76
N TYR A 129 -0.23 16.18 21.19
CA TYR A 129 0.85 16.88 21.89
C TYR A 129 1.50 17.93 21.01
N LEU A 130 1.83 17.60 19.76
CA LEU A 130 2.41 18.53 18.80
C LEU A 130 1.48 19.69 18.51
N LEU A 131 0.19 19.43 18.28
CA LEU A 131 -0.80 20.48 18.03
C LEU A 131 -0.87 21.46 19.19
N ARG A 132 -0.88 20.95 20.44
CA ARG A 132 -0.80 21.79 21.64
C ARG A 132 0.52 22.56 21.71
N LYS A 133 1.66 21.97 21.36
CA LYS A 133 2.95 22.69 21.36
C LYS A 133 2.99 23.80 20.32
N LEU A 134 2.40 23.58 19.15
CA LEU A 134 2.31 24.58 18.09
C LEU A 134 1.31 25.70 18.42
N SER A 135 0.25 25.43 19.20
CA SER A 135 -0.68 26.48 19.62
C SER A 135 -0.06 27.48 20.59
N PHE A 136 0.93 27.07 21.38
CA PHE A 136 1.72 27.94 22.26
C PHE A 136 3.04 28.37 21.62
N ARG A 137 3.11 28.41 20.28
CA ARG A 137 4.31 28.87 19.57
C ARG A 137 4.42 30.40 19.72
N PRO A 138 5.52 30.93 20.28
CA PRO A 138 5.70 32.37 20.44
C PRO A 138 5.78 33.08 19.09
N THR A 139 5.35 34.34 19.07
CA THR A 139 5.47 35.19 17.89
C THR A 139 6.91 35.62 17.66
N VAL A 140 7.22 36.07 16.44
CA VAL A 140 8.55 36.59 16.09
C VAL A 140 8.89 37.81 16.95
N ASP A 141 7.90 38.66 17.22
CA ASP A 141 8.09 39.88 18.01
C ASP A 141 8.39 39.57 19.48
N GLU A 142 7.70 38.58 20.08
CA GLU A 142 8.04 38.08 21.42
C GLU A 142 9.48 37.53 21.49
N LEU A 143 9.93 36.83 20.45
CA LEU A 143 11.29 36.30 20.39
C LEU A 143 12.34 37.43 20.24
N LYS A 144 12.01 38.51 19.53
CA LYS A 144 12.86 39.71 19.41
C LYS A 144 12.95 40.46 20.74
N GLU A 145 11.82 40.65 21.44
CA GLU A 145 11.77 41.30 22.75
C GLU A 145 12.63 40.55 23.77
N LYS A 146 12.53 39.21 23.76
CA LYS A 146 13.36 38.32 24.59
C LYS A 146 14.80 38.17 24.09
N LYS A 147 15.18 38.84 23.00
CA LYS A 147 16.51 38.77 22.36
C LYS A 147 16.97 37.34 22.02
N ILE A 148 16.01 36.46 21.72
CA ILE A 148 16.27 35.08 21.30
C ILE A 148 16.64 35.03 19.82
N ILE A 149 16.05 35.89 19.00
CA ILE A 149 16.34 36.03 17.58
C ILE A 149 16.75 37.47 17.26
N ARG A 150 17.66 37.64 16.31
CA ARG A 150 18.09 38.97 15.82
C ARG A 150 17.42 39.30 14.49
N PHE A 151 17.58 40.55 14.06
CA PHE A 151 16.97 41.05 12.82
C PHE A 151 17.39 40.28 11.56
N ASN A 152 18.58 39.68 11.57
CA ASN A 152 19.13 38.91 10.44
C ASN A 152 18.79 37.42 10.48
N ASP A 153 18.21 36.91 11.57
CA ASP A 153 17.95 35.47 11.75
C ASP A 153 16.57 35.07 11.18
N TYR A 154 15.63 36.02 11.10
CA TYR A 154 14.30 35.82 10.50
C TYR A 154 13.99 36.94 9.52
N ILE A 155 13.93 36.60 8.23
CA ILE A 155 13.56 37.52 7.15
C ILE A 155 12.25 37.02 6.55
N GLU A 156 11.22 37.85 6.60
CA GLU A 156 9.97 37.60 5.90
C GLU A 156 10.11 38.06 4.45
N VAL A 157 9.95 37.15 3.49
CA VAL A 157 9.97 37.46 2.05
C VAL A 157 8.52 37.62 1.59
N THR A 158 8.09 38.85 1.38
CA THR A 158 6.81 39.17 0.76
C THR A 158 6.98 39.35 -0.75
N GLN A 159 5.98 38.96 -1.54
CA GLN A 159 5.99 39.23 -2.98
C GLN A 159 5.85 40.74 -3.20
N ALA A 160 6.83 41.33 -3.88
CA ALA A 160 6.72 42.70 -4.35
C ALA A 160 5.80 42.74 -5.59
N HIS A 161 5.10 43.86 -5.78
CA HIS A 161 4.40 44.09 -7.04
C HIS A 161 5.41 44.11 -8.20
N ASP A 162 5.15 43.28 -9.21
CA ASP A 162 5.86 43.32 -10.49
C ASP A 162 5.35 44.51 -11.31
N TYR A 163 5.98 45.66 -11.09
CA TYR A 163 5.85 46.80 -11.98
C TYR A 163 7.07 46.88 -12.89
N ASP A 164 6.86 47.34 -14.12
CA ASP A 164 7.92 47.50 -15.11
C ASP A 164 8.91 48.60 -14.68
N ARG A 165 10.07 48.19 -14.16
CA ARG A 165 11.16 49.10 -13.73
C ARG A 165 11.91 49.73 -14.91
N ARG A 166 11.70 49.22 -16.13
CA ARG A 166 12.38 49.66 -17.35
C ARG A 166 11.52 50.63 -18.18
N ALA A 167 10.22 50.74 -17.87
CA ALA A 167 9.31 51.70 -18.49
C ALA A 167 9.81 53.16 -18.40
N ASP A 168 9.30 54.00 -19.31
CA ASP A 168 9.59 55.44 -19.34
C ASP A 168 9.13 56.10 -18.03
N LYS A 169 9.94 57.04 -17.55
CA LYS A 169 9.78 57.70 -16.27
C LYS A 169 9.18 59.07 -16.54
N PRO A 170 7.84 59.25 -16.50
CA PRO A 170 7.22 60.51 -16.90
C PRO A 170 7.74 61.72 -16.09
N TRP A 171 8.20 61.51 -14.86
CA TRP A 171 8.84 62.54 -14.02
C TRP A 171 10.17 63.08 -14.56
N THR A 172 10.83 62.38 -15.50
CA THR A 172 12.04 62.89 -16.16
C THR A 172 11.75 64.03 -17.14
N ARG A 173 10.50 64.18 -17.60
CA ARG A 173 10.06 65.22 -18.55
C ARG A 173 9.25 66.34 -17.89
N LEU A 174 9.33 66.46 -16.58
CA LEU A 174 8.50 67.36 -15.80
C LEU A 174 8.87 68.84 -16.05
N THR A 175 7.88 69.66 -16.42
CA THR A 175 8.12 71.10 -16.67
C THR A 175 8.41 71.85 -15.36
N PRO A 176 9.02 73.05 -15.41
CA PRO A 176 9.21 73.87 -14.20
C PRO A 176 7.90 74.18 -13.46
N LYS A 177 6.80 74.35 -14.20
CA LYS A 177 5.45 74.57 -13.66
C LYS A 177 4.95 73.33 -12.92
N ASP A 178 5.09 72.14 -13.51
CA ASP A 178 4.67 70.89 -12.88
C ASP A 178 5.52 70.60 -11.64
N LYS A 179 6.83 70.89 -11.69
CA LYS A 179 7.72 70.79 -10.52
C LYS A 179 7.26 71.71 -9.38
N ALA A 180 6.79 72.92 -9.68
CA ALA A 180 6.28 73.84 -8.67
C ALA A 180 4.93 73.38 -8.10
N ALA A 181 4.03 72.86 -8.96
CA ALA A 181 2.76 72.29 -8.54
C ALA A 181 2.95 71.11 -7.60
N ILE A 182 3.85 70.18 -7.93
CA ILE A 182 4.19 69.03 -7.07
C ILE A 182 4.80 69.49 -5.74
N ARG A 183 5.69 70.50 -5.73
CA ARG A 183 6.23 71.04 -4.47
C ARG A 183 5.13 71.62 -3.58
N LYS A 184 4.16 72.32 -4.18
CA LYS A 184 3.02 72.89 -3.46
C LYS A 184 2.14 71.78 -2.88
N GLU A 185 1.77 70.81 -3.70
CA GLU A 185 0.96 69.65 -3.30
C GLU A 185 1.63 68.85 -2.18
N LEU A 186 2.95 68.62 -2.27
CA LEU A 186 3.72 67.95 -1.21
C LEU A 186 3.76 68.74 0.09
N ASN A 187 3.82 70.06 0.03
CA ASN A 187 3.76 70.90 1.23
C ASN A 187 2.37 70.87 1.86
N GLU A 188 1.32 70.93 1.03
CA GLU A 188 -0.08 70.80 1.45
C GLU A 188 -0.25 69.47 2.20
N PHE A 189 0.10 68.34 1.58
CA PHE A 189 -0.01 67.01 2.17
C PHE A 189 0.73 66.89 3.51
N LYS A 190 1.97 67.41 3.61
CA LYS A 190 2.74 67.42 4.86
C LYS A 190 2.09 68.25 5.97
N SER A 191 1.30 69.25 5.60
CA SER A 191 0.67 70.18 6.54
C SER A 191 -0.73 69.75 6.96
N SER A 192 -1.50 69.11 6.07
CA SER A 192 -2.93 68.82 6.28
C SER A 192 -3.25 67.33 6.45
N GLU A 193 -2.58 66.44 5.70
CA GLU A 193 -3.00 65.03 5.56
C GLU A 193 -2.06 64.06 6.28
N MET A 194 -0.78 64.41 6.40
CA MET A 194 0.21 63.60 7.11
C MET A 194 0.02 63.73 8.63
N ALA A 195 -0.45 62.67 9.27
CA ALA A 195 -0.57 62.59 10.73
C ALA A 195 0.82 62.51 11.39
N VAL A 196 1.31 63.64 11.90
CA VAL A 196 2.60 63.76 12.62
C VAL A 196 2.32 64.07 14.09
N HIS A 197 3.01 63.38 15.00
CA HIS A 197 2.92 63.63 16.44
C HIS A 197 3.34 65.07 16.79
N GLU A 198 2.61 65.75 17.68
CA GLU A 198 2.76 67.19 17.92
C GLU A 198 4.19 67.63 18.26
N GLY A 199 4.87 66.90 19.15
CA GLY A 199 6.26 67.18 19.53
C GLY A 199 7.29 67.06 18.41
N SER A 200 6.96 66.37 17.31
CA SER A 200 7.88 66.13 16.19
C SER A 200 7.55 66.95 14.94
N ARG A 201 6.50 67.80 14.97
CA ARG A 201 6.11 68.62 13.81
C ARG A 201 7.24 69.50 13.29
N HIS A 202 8.11 70.01 14.16
CA HIS A 202 9.25 70.85 13.78
C HIS A 202 10.30 70.14 12.91
N LEU A 203 10.29 68.80 12.85
CA LEU A 203 11.18 68.00 12.00
C LEU A 203 10.66 67.85 10.57
N THR A 204 9.44 68.32 10.27
CA THR A 204 8.90 68.27 8.92
C THR A 204 9.54 69.33 8.02
N ARG A 205 10.23 68.86 6.96
CA ARG A 205 10.88 69.73 5.98
C ARG A 205 9.92 70.08 4.83
N PHE A 206 9.62 71.36 4.70
CA PHE A 206 8.86 71.91 3.57
C PHE A 206 9.76 72.28 2.39
N HIS A 207 9.23 72.09 1.18
CA HIS A 207 9.86 72.56 -0.04
C HIS A 207 9.73 74.08 -0.14
N ARG A 208 10.73 74.73 -0.72
CA ARG A 208 10.66 76.17 -0.97
C ARG A 208 9.61 76.45 -2.06
N PRO A 209 8.82 77.53 -1.92
CA PRO A 209 7.90 78.00 -2.96
C PRO A 209 8.61 78.14 -4.32
#